data_AF-A0AA95IW09-F1
#
_entry.id   AF-A0AA95IW09-F1
#
_cell.length_a   1.000
_cell.length_b   1.000
_cell.length_c   1.000
_cell.angle_alpha   90.00
_cell.angle_beta   90.00
_cell.angle_gamma   90.00
#
_symmetry.space_group_name_H-M   'P 1'
#
loop_
_entity.id
_entity.type
_entity.pdbx_description
1 polymer ?
#
loop_
_entity_poly.entity_id
_entity_poly.type
_entity_poly.pdbx_seq_one_letter_code
_entity_poly.pdbx_strand_id
1 'polypeptide(L)' 'MTLKLISVRIPESMHTYIKVKAAEEGKTFQEVTNEALSFFQKNDISYQQQLHQSVTDSLAALASITQDGEVSRGV' A
#
# COMPACT_ATOMS: atom_id res chain seq x y z
N MET A 1 4.07 15.02 3.29
CA MET A 1 3.37 13.73 3.16
C MET A 1 2.82 13.36 4.52
N THR A 2 1.51 13.31 4.70
CA THR A 2 0.86 12.92 5.96
C THR A 2 0.93 11.41 6.10
N LEU A 3 1.69 10.92 7.09
CA LEU A 3 1.72 9.50 7.44
C LEU A 3 0.35 9.11 8.01
N LYS A 4 -0.39 8.27 7.28
CA LYS A 4 -1.67 7.72 7.74
C LYS A 4 -1.35 6.72 8.85
N LEU A 5 -1.56 7.11 10.10
CA LEU A 5 -1.34 6.24 11.26
C LEU A 5 -2.43 5.15 11.28
N ILE A 6 -1.98 3.90 11.28
CA ILE A 6 -2.83 2.72 11.33
C ILE A 6 -2.52 1.97 12.63
N SER A 7 -3.58 1.64 13.39
CA SER A 7 -3.46 0.79 14.57
C SER A 7 -3.87 -0.64 14.21
N VAL A 8 -2.99 -1.60 14.48
CA VAL A 8 -3.22 -3.01 14.16
C VAL A 8 -2.90 -3.87 15.38
N ARG A 9 -3.70 -4.92 15.60
CA ARG A 9 -3.36 -5.95 16.59
C ARG A 9 -2.48 -7.00 15.97
N ILE A 10 -1.37 -7.30 16.62
CA ILE A 10 -0.46 -8.37 16.24
C ILE A 10 -0.26 -9.31 17.45
N PRO A 11 0.06 -10.60 17.22
CA PRO A 11 0.43 -11.51 18.30
C PRO A 11 1.60 -10.96 19.12
N GLU A 12 1.60 -11.24 20.43
CA GLU A 12 2.64 -10.75 21.34
C GLU A 12 4.05 -11.20 20.91
N SER A 13 4.18 -12.43 20.41
CA SER A 13 5.44 -12.96 19.87
C SER A 13 6.00 -12.10 18.72
N MET A 14 5.15 -11.66 17.79
CA MET A 14 5.56 -10.77 16.70
C MET A 14 5.90 -9.38 17.21
N HIS A 15 5.14 -8.86 18.17
CA HIS A 15 5.43 -7.56 18.77
C HIS A 15 6.80 -7.55 19.45
N THR A 16 7.12 -8.60 20.23
CA THR A 16 8.43 -8.75 20.87
C THR A 16 9.54 -8.90 19.84
N TYR A 17 9.34 -9.72 18.80
CA TYR A 17 10.30 -9.88 17.71
C TYR A 17 10.65 -8.54 17.03
N ILE A 18 9.63 -7.75 16.65
CA ILE A 18 9.84 -6.47 15.97
C ILE A 18 10.58 -5.49 16.89
N LYS A 19 10.28 -5.47 18.20
CA LYS A 19 11.01 -4.62 19.16
C LYS A 19 12.49 -4.98 19.25
N VAL A 20 12.80 -6.28 19.37
CA VAL A 20 14.19 -6.75 19.48
C VAL A 20 14.95 -6.38 18.20
N LYS A 21 14.37 -6.69 17.04
CA LYS A 21 14.98 -6.38 15.74
C LYS A 21 15.17 -4.88 15.51
N ALA A 22 14.20 -4.06 15.92
CA ALA A 22 14.32 -2.61 15.88
C ALA A 22 15.49 -2.11 16.75
N ALA A 23 15.66 -2.67 17.95
CA ALA A 23 16.77 -2.34 18.82
C ALA A 23 18.13 -2.79 18.27
N GLU A 24 18.21 -3.99 17.67
CA GLU A 24 19.43 -4.52 17.06
C GLU A 24 19.88 -3.70 15.83
N GLU A 25 18.92 -3.24 15.01
CA GLU A 25 19.20 -2.49 13.78
C GLU A 25 19.24 -0.97 13.98
N GLY A 26 18.98 -0.47 15.20
CA GLY A 26 18.90 0.97 15.48
C GLY A 26 17.74 1.66 14.76
N LYS A 27 16.69 0.91 14.40
CA LYS A 27 15.51 1.38 13.66
C LYS A 27 14.33 1.59 14.60
N THR A 28 13.35 2.34 14.14
CA THR A 28 12.06 2.42 14.82
C THR A 28 11.22 1.16 14.53
N PHE A 29 10.27 0.88 15.42
CA PHE A 29 9.28 -0.19 15.23
C PHE A 29 8.55 -0.07 13.88
N GLN A 30 8.25 1.17 13.47
CA GLN A 30 7.54 1.46 12.23
C GLN A 30 8.41 1.15 11.00
N GLU A 31 9.70 1.45 11.03
CA GLU A 31 10.62 1.16 9.93
C GLU A 31 10.76 -0.35 9.69
N VAL A 32 10.97 -1.14 10.76
CA VAL A 32 11.05 -2.60 10.67
C VAL A 32 9.74 -3.19 10.15
N THR A 33 8.61 -2.66 10.60
CA THR A 33 7.29 -3.08 10.14
C THR A 33 7.07 -2.74 8.65
N ASN A 34 7.46 -1.54 8.23
CA ASN A 34 7.35 -1.10 6.83
C ASN A 34 8.24 -1.94 5.91
N GLU A 35 9.44 -2.31 6.33
CA GLU A 35 10.32 -3.19 5.57
C GLU A 35 9.70 -4.59 5.40
N ALA A 36 9.16 -5.16 6.47
CA ALA A 36 8.47 -6.45 6.42
C ALA A 36 7.27 -6.40 5.46
N LEU A 37 6.43 -5.36 5.57
CA LEU A 37 5.29 -5.16 4.67
C LEU A 37 5.75 -5.00 3.22
N SER A 38 6.78 -4.19 2.97
CA SER A 38 7.31 -3.96 1.62
C SER A 38 7.86 -5.25 1.02
N PHE A 39 8.50 -6.09 1.83
CA PHE A 39 8.99 -7.40 1.40
C PHE A 39 7.83 -8.33 1.01
N PHE A 40 6.81 -8.46 1.87
CA PHE A 40 5.64 -9.30 1.57
C PHE A 40 4.91 -8.81 0.32
N GLN A 41 4.67 -7.50 0.22
CA GLN A 41 4.00 -6.91 -0.94
C GLN A 41 4.74 -7.18 -2.25
N LYS A 42 6.07 -7.14 -2.27
CA LYS A 42 6.87 -7.41 -3.48
C LYS A 42 6.85 -8.87 -3.91
N ASN A 43 6.71 -9.80 -2.96
CA ASN A 43 6.77 -11.24 -3.22
C ASN A 43 5.40 -11.89 -3.32
N ASP A 44 4.33 -11.19 -2.95
CA ASP A 44 2.96 -11.67 -3.09
C ASP A 44 2.42 -11.35 -4.50
N ILE A 45 2.47 -12.36 -5.37
CA ILE A 45 1.98 -12.26 -6.76
C ILE A 45 0.49 -11.91 -6.80
N SER A 46 -0.32 -12.44 -5.88
CA SER A 46 -1.76 -12.16 -5.85
C SER A 46 -2.01 -10.70 -5.48
N TYR A 47 -1.29 -10.17 -4.50
CA TYR A 47 -1.34 -8.77 -4.13
C TYR A 47 -0.92 -7.86 -5.30
N GLN A 48 0.16 -8.19 -6.01
CA GLN A 48 0.59 -7.44 -7.19
C GLN A 48 -0.47 -7.45 -8.31
N GLN A 49 -1.07 -8.61 -8.59
CA GLN A 49 -2.14 -8.72 -9.58
C GLN A 49 -3.37 -7.88 -9.21
N GLN A 50 -3.79 -7.91 -7.94
CA GLN A 50 -4.92 -7.10 -7.47
C GLN A 50 -4.62 -5.59 -7.51
N LEU A 51 -3.39 -5.19 -7.16
CA LEU A 51 -2.94 -3.80 -7.31
C LEU A 51 -2.98 -3.36 -8.77
N HIS A 52 -2.43 -4.16 -9.67
CA HIS A 52 -2.45 -3.87 -11.10
C HIS A 52 -3.88 -3.71 -11.61
N GLN A 53 -4.78 -4.63 -11.25
CA GLN A 53 -6.19 -4.54 -11.65
C GLN A 53 -6.85 -3.27 -11.11
N SER A 54 -6.65 -2.94 -9.83
CA SER A 54 -7.20 -1.73 -9.21
C SER A 54 -6.71 -0.44 -9.88
N VAL A 55 -5.43 -0.39 -10.27
CA VAL A 55 -4.86 0.73 -11.02
C VAL A 55 -5.45 0.80 -12.43
N THR A 56 -5.56 -0.34 -13.13
CA THR A 56 -6.18 -0.42 -14.45
C THR A 56 -7.63 0.05 -14.41
N ASP A 57 -8.42 -0.39 -13.43
CA ASP A 57 -9.82 0.00 -13.26
C ASP A 57 -9.94 1.50 -12.97
N SER A 58 -9.06 2.03 -12.11
CA SER A 58 -9.02 3.47 -11.80
C SER A 58 -8.65 4.31 -13.02
N LEU A 59 -7.68 3.87 -13.82
CA LEU A 59 -7.29 4.54 -15.06
C LEU A 59 -8.40 4.48 -16.11
N ALA A 60 -9.08 3.34 -16.25
CA ALA A 60 -10.22 3.19 -17.14
C ALA A 60 -11.38 4.12 -16.72
N ALA A 61 -11.68 4.18 -15.43
CA ALA A 61 -12.69 5.11 -14.90
C ALA A 61 -12.33 6.58 -15.18
N LEU A 62 -11.07 6.97 -15.00
CA LEU A 62 -10.60 8.32 -15.34
C LEU A 62 -10.68 8.62 -16.84
N ALA A 63 -10.32 7.66 -17.69
CA ALA A 63 -10.42 7.80 -19.14
C ALA A 63 -11.87 7.97 -19.60
N SER A 64 -12.82 7.23 -19.00
CA SER A 64 -14.25 7.40 -19.26
C SER A 64 -14.77 8.78 -18.83
N ILE A 65 -14.28 9.34 -17.72
CA ILE A 65 -14.64 10.70 -17.29
C ILE A 65 -14.14 11.75 -18.29
N THR A 66 -12.94 11.57 -18.86
CA THR A 66 -12.41 12.50 -19.87
C THR A 66 -13.11 12.39 -21.23
N GLN A 67 -13.61 11.22 -21.62
CA GLN A 67 -14.36 11.05 -22.87
C GLN A 67 -15.76 11.68 -22.83
N ASP A 68 -16.42 11.69 -21.67
CA ASP A 68 -17.75 12.30 -21.51
C ASP A 68 -17.69 13.85 -21.59
N GLY A 69 -16.53 14.45 -21.29
CA GLY A 69 -16.32 15.90 -21.33
C GLY A 69 -16.13 16.49 -22.74
N GLU A 70 -15.73 15.69 -23.74
CA GLU A 70 -15.51 16.18 -25.10
C GLU A 70 -16.78 16.16 -25.98
N VAL A 71 -17.77 15.32 -25.65
CA VAL A 71 -19.02 15.24 -26.43
C VAL A 71 -19.98 16.40 -26.12
N SER A 72 -19.86 17.05 -24.95
CA SER A 72 -20.77 18.14 -24.55
C SER A 72 -20.33 19.54 -25.01
N ARG A 73 -19.20 19.70 -25.71
CA ARG A 73 -18.71 20.98 -26.25
C ARG A 73 -18.78 21.11 -27.78
N GLY A 74 -19.38 20.12 -28.45
CA GLY A 74 -19.57 20.10 -29.90
C GLY A 74 -21.04 20.07 -30.29
N VAL A 75 -21.78 21.14 -30.02
CA VAL A 75 -23.03 21.51 -30.71
C VAL A 75 -23.16 23.02 -30.74
#